data_AF-A0A7C5U9T6-F1
#
_entry.id   AF-A0A7C5U9T6-F1
#
_cell.length_a   1.000
_cell.length_b   1.000
_cell.length_c   1.000
_cell.angle_alpha   90.00
_cell.angle_beta   90.00
_cell.angle_gamma   90.00
#
_symmetry.space_group_name_H-M   'P 1'
#
loop_
_entity.id
_entity.type
_entity.pdbx_description
1 polymer ?
#
loop_
_entity_poly.entity_id
_entity_poly.type
_entity_poly.pdbx_seq_one_letter_code
_entity_poly.pdbx_strand_id
1 'polypeptide(L)'
;MHVMVLMFVALCICSIAVYGEEVKVVERLQAYTEQPVRDRPSLQSSLIKLPIGSVKPKGWLETQLKLMANGLLGRLPEISRWCKWEGNAWANPKGEGHSHWEELPYWLRGFTALAYITGDQKLIAEARKWIDAILSSQDENGYFGPRENWRNRDLWPHMLALEILRKHYEATGDERVIPFMLKFCRWLMTVPFEDFIPPTRGGGWQHVRGGDLLDSVLWLYIQTGEEWLIDLARIVHERTAPWAREVASWHGVNICQGFR
;
A
#
# COMPACT_ATOMS: atom_id res chain seq x y z
N MET A 1 64.32 27.05 -41.76
CA MET A 1 62.94 27.10 -42.29
C MET A 1 62.13 26.05 -41.53
N HIS A 2 61.45 26.44 -40.45
CA HIS A 2 60.61 25.56 -39.63
C HIS A 2 59.21 26.19 -39.58
N VAL A 3 58.23 25.46 -40.13
CA VAL A 3 56.83 25.86 -40.17
C VAL A 3 56.17 25.31 -38.93
N MET A 4 55.65 26.19 -38.07
CA MET A 4 54.88 25.84 -36.89
C MET A 4 53.40 25.79 -37.29
N VAL A 5 52.80 24.60 -37.28
CA VAL A 5 51.37 24.40 -37.54
C VAL A 5 50.61 24.60 -36.23
N LEU A 6 49.81 25.67 -36.17
CA LEU A 6 48.84 25.89 -35.08
C LEU A 6 47.54 25.13 -35.40
N MET A 7 47.21 24.14 -34.57
CA MET A 7 45.92 23.45 -34.57
C MET A 7 44.94 24.25 -33.69
N PHE A 8 43.91 24.85 -34.30
CA PHE A 8 42.79 25.43 -33.58
C PHE A 8 41.79 24.32 -33.23
N VAL A 9 41.69 23.99 -31.93
CA VAL A 9 40.61 23.14 -31.41
C VAL A 9 39.42 24.04 -31.12
N ALA A 10 38.36 23.93 -31.93
CA ALA A 10 37.09 24.57 -31.67
C ALA A 10 36.37 23.83 -30.54
N LEU A 11 36.29 24.46 -29.36
CA LEU A 11 35.45 24.02 -28.26
C LEU A 11 33.98 24.36 -28.60
N CYS A 12 33.21 23.35 -29.00
CA CYS A 12 31.75 23.42 -29.05
C CYS A 12 31.21 23.48 -27.62
N ILE A 13 30.81 24.67 -27.16
CA ILE A 13 30.06 24.85 -25.93
C ILE A 13 28.60 24.46 -26.24
N CYS A 14 28.21 23.23 -25.89
CA CYS A 14 26.80 22.84 -25.86
C CYS A 14 26.09 23.64 -24.76
N SER A 15 25.29 24.63 -25.16
CA SER A 15 24.38 25.33 -24.27
C SER A 15 23.27 24.36 -23.84
N ILE A 16 23.32 23.88 -22.60
CA ILE A 16 22.18 23.20 -21.98
C ILE A 16 21.13 24.28 -21.76
N ALA A 17 20.09 24.29 -22.58
CA ALA A 17 18.90 25.10 -22.32
C ALA A 17 18.21 24.52 -21.07
N VAL A 18 18.51 25.10 -19.91
CA VAL A 18 17.73 24.89 -18.70
C VAL A 18 16.39 25.55 -18.95
N TYR A 19 15.38 24.75 -19.29
CA TYR A 19 13.99 25.18 -19.18
C TYR A 19 13.78 25.56 -17.72
N GLY A 20 13.68 26.86 -17.45
CA GLY A 20 13.37 27.38 -16.13
C GLY A 20 11.96 26.97 -15.74
N GLU A 21 11.80 25.80 -15.14
CA GLU A 21 10.64 25.55 -14.29
C GLU A 21 10.77 26.48 -13.09
N GLU A 22 9.77 27.33 -12.89
CA GLU A 22 9.72 28.27 -11.78
C GLU A 22 9.52 27.48 -10.48
N VAL A 23 10.62 27.21 -9.75
CA VAL A 23 10.58 26.53 -8.46
C VAL A 23 10.13 27.52 -7.40
N LYS A 24 8.87 27.43 -6.98
CA LYS A 24 8.34 28.23 -5.89
C LYS A 24 8.46 27.47 -4.57
N VAL A 25 9.27 27.98 -3.66
CA VAL A 25 9.24 27.56 -2.25
C VAL A 25 7.95 28.14 -1.66
N VAL A 26 7.05 27.25 -1.24
CA VAL A 26 5.84 27.63 -0.49
C VAL A 26 6.12 27.39 0.99
N GLU A 27 5.91 28.40 1.84
CA GLU A 27 6.05 28.25 3.30
C GLU A 27 5.10 27.18 3.87
N ARG A 28 3.98 26.96 3.19
CA ARG A 28 3.00 25.92 3.48
C ARG A 28 2.30 25.54 2.17
N LEU A 29 2.25 24.24 1.85
CA LEU A 29 1.32 23.76 0.80
C LEU A 29 -0.07 24.28 1.17
N GLN A 30 -0.76 24.94 0.23
CA GLN A 30 -2.18 25.27 0.40
C GLN A 30 -2.84 23.98 0.86
N ALA A 31 -3.30 23.98 2.11
CA ALA A 31 -3.68 22.75 2.76
C ALA A 31 -4.74 22.09 1.87
N TYR A 32 -4.60 20.79 1.66
CA TYR A 32 -5.77 19.94 1.45
C TYR A 32 -6.62 20.15 2.72
N THR A 33 -7.47 21.18 2.70
CA THR A 33 -8.00 21.87 3.89
C THR A 33 -9.04 21.07 4.65
N GLU A 34 -9.29 19.83 4.26
CA GLU A 34 -10.28 18.93 4.87
C GLU A 34 -9.67 17.55 5.16
N GLN A 35 -8.37 17.47 5.46
CA GLN A 35 -7.78 16.21 5.92
C GLN A 35 -8.16 15.96 7.39
N PRO A 36 -8.85 14.84 7.70
CA PRO A 36 -9.34 14.54 9.05
C PRO A 36 -8.22 14.31 10.10
N VAL A 37 -6.95 14.35 9.68
CA VAL A 37 -5.75 14.34 10.55
C VAL A 37 -5.72 15.54 11.50
N ARG A 38 -6.21 16.72 11.08
CA ARG A 38 -6.01 17.96 11.86
C ARG A 38 -6.81 18.02 13.16
N ASP A 39 -7.95 17.34 13.22
CA ASP A 39 -8.86 17.40 14.37
C ASP A 39 -8.55 16.33 15.44
N ARG A 40 -7.45 15.56 15.30
CA ARG A 40 -7.08 14.50 16.25
C ARG A 40 -5.68 14.71 16.84
N PRO A 41 -5.56 15.43 17.98
CA PRO A 41 -4.29 15.84 18.57
C PRO A 41 -3.34 14.69 18.90
N SER A 42 -3.87 13.51 19.26
CA SER A 42 -3.08 12.35 19.72
C SER A 42 -2.26 11.65 18.62
N LEU A 43 -2.51 11.96 17.34
CA LEU A 43 -1.80 11.36 16.19
C LEU A 43 -1.16 12.42 15.27
N GLN A 44 -0.88 13.62 15.79
CA GLN A 44 -0.24 14.67 15.00
C GLN A 44 1.21 14.29 14.67
N SER A 45 1.45 14.01 13.39
CA SER A 45 2.81 13.97 12.83
C SER A 45 3.17 15.34 12.26
N SER A 46 4.40 15.79 12.48
CA SER A 46 4.94 16.99 11.83
C SER A 46 4.98 16.87 10.30
N LEU A 47 4.97 15.64 9.78
CA LEU A 47 4.95 15.33 8.36
C LEU A 47 3.71 14.49 8.03
N ILE A 48 2.94 14.94 7.04
CA ILE A 48 1.83 14.16 6.49
C ILE A 48 2.23 13.54 5.16
N LYS A 49 1.81 12.29 4.95
CA LYS A 49 1.95 11.63 3.65
C LYS A 49 1.04 12.34 2.63
N LEU A 50 1.58 12.66 1.45
CA LEU A 50 0.76 13.16 0.35
C LEU A 50 -0.08 12.02 -0.24
N PRO A 51 -1.36 12.27 -0.63
CA PRO A 51 -2.17 11.28 -1.31
C PRO A 51 -1.46 10.74 -2.54
N ILE A 52 -1.66 9.45 -2.82
CA ILE A 52 -1.05 8.83 -3.99
C ILE A 52 -1.47 9.56 -5.27
N GLY A 53 -0.52 9.71 -6.20
CA GLY A 53 -0.75 10.47 -7.43
C GLY A 53 -0.61 11.99 -7.30
N SER A 54 -0.46 12.54 -6.09
CA SER A 54 -0.17 13.97 -5.87
C SER A 54 1.22 14.37 -6.40
N VAL A 55 2.16 13.43 -6.41
CA VAL A 55 3.50 13.63 -7.00
C VAL A 55 3.51 13.01 -8.39
N LYS A 56 3.84 13.83 -9.41
CA LYS A 56 3.96 13.36 -10.79
C LYS A 56 5.44 13.09 -11.12
N PRO A 57 5.80 11.85 -11.50
CA PRO A 57 7.17 11.53 -11.87
C PRO A 57 7.52 12.21 -13.20
N LYS A 58 8.76 12.68 -13.33
CA LYS A 58 9.35 13.16 -14.58
C LYS A 58 10.74 12.56 -14.79
N GLY A 59 11.27 12.66 -16.00
CA GLY A 59 12.66 12.32 -16.33
C GLY A 59 13.00 10.84 -16.08
N TRP A 60 14.06 10.58 -15.31
CA TRP A 60 14.52 9.22 -15.03
C TRP A 60 13.47 8.38 -14.29
N LEU A 61 12.82 8.93 -13.26
CA LEU A 61 11.83 8.20 -12.47
C LEU A 61 10.60 7.82 -13.31
N GLU A 62 10.13 8.74 -14.15
CA GLU A 62 9.03 8.45 -15.08
C GLU A 62 9.39 7.31 -16.03
N THR A 63 10.61 7.34 -16.56
CA THR A 63 11.14 6.27 -17.42
C THR A 63 11.14 4.92 -16.68
N GLN A 64 11.62 4.87 -15.43
CA GLN A 64 11.63 3.62 -14.65
C GLN A 64 10.22 3.09 -14.38
N LEU A 65 9.27 3.96 -14.02
CA LEU A 65 7.89 3.57 -13.79
C LEU A 65 7.25 3.03 -15.08
N LYS A 66 7.50 3.67 -16.24
CA LYS A 66 7.04 3.17 -17.54
C LYS A 66 7.66 1.81 -17.90
N LEU A 67 8.94 1.59 -17.58
CA LEU A 67 9.58 0.29 -17.78
C LEU A 67 8.96 -0.79 -16.88
N MET A 68 8.66 -0.48 -15.62
CA MET A 68 7.96 -1.42 -14.73
C MET A 68 6.53 -1.72 -15.22
N ALA A 69 5.82 -0.70 -15.69
CA ALA A 69 4.47 -0.80 -16.25
C ALA A 69 4.41 -1.68 -17.51
N ASN A 70 5.43 -1.58 -18.38
CA ASN A 70 5.50 -2.38 -19.60
C ASN A 70 6.25 -3.71 -19.40
N GLY A 71 6.89 -3.90 -18.24
CA GLY A 71 7.72 -5.04 -17.91
C GLY A 71 7.02 -6.06 -17.01
N LEU A 72 7.82 -6.73 -16.18
CA LEU A 72 7.38 -7.86 -15.35
C LEU A 72 6.22 -7.50 -14.43
N LEU A 73 6.28 -6.34 -13.75
CA LEU A 73 5.26 -5.93 -12.78
C LEU A 73 3.91 -5.70 -13.46
N GLY A 74 3.89 -5.01 -14.60
CA GLY A 74 2.68 -4.72 -15.36
C GLY A 74 2.05 -5.94 -16.02
N ARG A 75 2.89 -6.92 -16.39
CA ARG A 75 2.49 -8.13 -17.13
C ARG A 75 2.43 -9.39 -16.26
N LEU A 76 2.57 -9.26 -14.95
CA LEU A 76 2.60 -10.40 -14.03
C LEU A 76 1.35 -11.31 -14.16
N PRO A 77 0.12 -10.79 -14.38
CA PRO A 77 -1.06 -11.63 -14.64
C PRO A 77 -0.92 -12.59 -15.84
N GLU A 78 -0.08 -12.28 -16.83
CA GLU A 78 0.12 -13.13 -18.02
C GLU A 78 0.95 -14.39 -17.71
N ILE A 79 1.78 -14.34 -16.66
CA ILE A 79 2.82 -15.35 -16.41
C ILE A 79 2.71 -16.02 -15.05
N SER A 80 2.22 -15.31 -14.04
CA SER A 80 2.20 -15.76 -12.66
C SER A 80 0.93 -16.52 -12.37
N ARG A 81 1.06 -17.79 -11.94
CA ARG A 81 -0.08 -18.58 -11.47
C ARG A 81 -0.85 -17.93 -10.31
N TRP A 82 -0.17 -17.11 -9.50
CA TRP A 82 -0.77 -16.41 -8.36
C TRP A 82 -1.61 -15.20 -8.77
N CYS A 83 -1.37 -14.66 -9.97
CA CYS A 83 -2.07 -13.50 -10.52
C CYS A 83 -3.04 -13.88 -11.65
N LYS A 84 -3.30 -15.18 -11.84
CA LYS A 84 -4.38 -15.65 -12.71
C LYS A 84 -5.71 -15.33 -12.08
N TRP A 85 -6.66 -14.86 -12.89
CA TRP A 85 -8.00 -14.49 -12.45
C TRP A 85 -8.87 -15.72 -12.18
N GLU A 86 -8.84 -16.66 -13.12
CA GLU A 86 -9.71 -17.83 -13.14
C GLU A 86 -9.40 -18.75 -11.96
N GLY A 87 -10.36 -18.91 -11.05
CA GLY A 87 -10.22 -19.80 -9.89
C GLY A 87 -9.42 -19.22 -8.72
N ASN A 88 -9.04 -17.94 -8.77
CA ASN A 88 -8.33 -17.29 -7.68
C ASN A 88 -9.27 -16.93 -6.53
N ALA A 89 -8.87 -17.28 -5.31
CA ALA A 89 -9.70 -17.08 -4.12
C ALA A 89 -10.00 -15.59 -3.85
N TRP A 90 -9.12 -14.67 -4.24
CA TRP A 90 -9.34 -13.23 -4.09
C TRP A 90 -10.30 -12.65 -5.14
N ALA A 91 -10.49 -13.34 -6.28
CA ALA A 91 -11.46 -12.96 -7.31
C ALA A 91 -12.83 -13.60 -7.10
N ASN A 92 -12.96 -14.54 -6.15
CA ASN A 92 -14.19 -15.25 -5.87
C ASN A 92 -14.98 -14.54 -4.74
N PRO A 93 -16.25 -14.13 -4.96
CA PRO A 93 -17.08 -13.52 -3.92
C PRO A 93 -17.26 -14.39 -2.66
N LYS A 94 -17.13 -15.71 -2.78
CA LYS A 94 -17.17 -16.64 -1.64
C LYS A 94 -15.82 -16.83 -0.94
N GLY A 95 -14.73 -16.32 -1.52
CA GLY A 95 -13.36 -16.48 -1.00
C GLY A 95 -12.77 -17.87 -1.19
N GLU A 96 -13.30 -18.68 -2.13
CA GLU A 96 -12.81 -20.04 -2.39
C GLU A 96 -11.99 -20.09 -3.68
N GLY A 97 -10.93 -20.90 -3.69
CA GLY A 97 -10.07 -21.05 -4.87
C GLY A 97 -8.60 -21.25 -4.53
N HIS A 98 -7.75 -21.15 -5.55
CA HIS A 98 -6.30 -21.17 -5.37
C HIS A 98 -5.74 -19.80 -4.98
N SER A 99 -4.46 -19.75 -4.60
CA SER A 99 -3.71 -18.50 -4.35
C SER A 99 -4.34 -17.59 -3.29
N HIS A 100 -4.85 -18.19 -2.22
CA HIS A 100 -5.48 -17.48 -1.11
C HIS A 100 -4.51 -16.62 -0.29
N TRP A 101 -3.21 -16.90 -0.35
CA TRP A 101 -2.23 -16.30 0.55
C TRP A 101 -1.71 -14.95 0.02
N GLU A 102 -0.46 -14.61 0.34
CA GLU A 102 0.10 -13.26 0.22
C GLU A 102 0.46 -12.84 -1.22
N GLU A 103 0.64 -13.77 -2.15
CA GLU A 103 1.36 -13.47 -3.41
C GLU A 103 0.59 -12.49 -4.31
N LEU A 104 -0.72 -12.68 -4.46
CA LEU A 104 -1.57 -11.73 -5.19
C LEU A 104 -1.62 -10.36 -4.50
N PRO A 105 -1.99 -10.23 -3.21
CA PRO A 105 -2.06 -8.91 -2.60
C PRO A 105 -0.69 -8.21 -2.51
N TYR A 106 0.42 -8.94 -2.43
CA TYR A 106 1.75 -8.33 -2.54
C TYR A 106 1.99 -7.67 -3.89
N TRP A 107 1.70 -8.38 -4.99
CA TRP A 107 1.79 -7.81 -6.32
C TRP A 107 0.84 -6.62 -6.46
N LEU A 108 -0.42 -6.80 -6.09
CA LEU A 108 -1.47 -5.80 -6.25
C LEU A 108 -1.17 -4.53 -5.42
N ARG A 109 -0.51 -4.66 -4.26
CA ARG A 109 -0.05 -3.53 -3.42
C ARG A 109 0.89 -2.59 -4.18
N GLY A 110 1.84 -3.14 -4.93
CA GLY A 110 2.79 -2.36 -5.75
C GLY A 110 2.17 -1.93 -7.08
N PHE A 111 1.44 -2.83 -7.73
CA PHE A 111 0.78 -2.59 -9.00
C PHE A 111 -0.26 -1.46 -8.93
N THR A 112 -1.09 -1.45 -7.87
CA THR A 112 -2.07 -0.38 -7.62
C THR A 112 -1.39 0.97 -7.49
N ALA A 113 -0.24 1.01 -6.79
CA ALA A 113 0.51 2.25 -6.64
C ALA A 113 1.07 2.74 -7.99
N LEU A 114 1.66 1.82 -8.76
CA LEU A 114 2.18 2.11 -10.09
C LEU A 114 1.07 2.66 -11.00
N ALA A 115 -0.09 1.99 -11.04
CA ALA A 115 -1.23 2.35 -11.88
C ALA A 115 -1.69 3.80 -11.65
N TYR A 116 -1.89 4.19 -10.38
CA TYR A 116 -2.35 5.55 -10.06
C TYR A 116 -1.26 6.62 -10.21
N ILE A 117 0.01 6.29 -9.96
CA ILE A 117 1.12 7.23 -10.13
C ILE A 117 1.35 7.53 -11.62
N THR A 118 1.31 6.51 -12.49
CA THR A 118 1.51 6.69 -13.94
C THR A 118 0.27 7.21 -14.65
N GLY A 119 -0.92 6.99 -14.07
CA GLY A 119 -2.19 7.32 -14.73
C GLY A 119 -2.53 6.39 -15.91
N ASP A 120 -1.84 5.26 -16.03
CA ASP A 120 -2.05 4.30 -17.11
C ASP A 120 -3.42 3.63 -16.97
N GLN A 121 -4.32 3.92 -17.91
CA GLN A 121 -5.71 3.47 -17.85
C GLN A 121 -5.85 1.94 -17.91
N LYS A 122 -4.92 1.23 -18.57
CA LYS A 122 -4.97 -0.24 -18.62
C LYS A 122 -4.60 -0.83 -17.26
N LEU A 123 -3.55 -0.29 -16.62
CA LEU A 123 -3.15 -0.73 -15.30
C LEU A 123 -4.21 -0.38 -14.25
N ILE A 124 -4.81 0.82 -14.34
CA ILE A 124 -5.90 1.22 -13.45
C ILE A 124 -7.09 0.26 -13.60
N ALA A 125 -7.47 -0.08 -14.83
CA ALA A 125 -8.58 -1.02 -15.07
C ALA A 125 -8.29 -2.40 -14.45
N GLU A 126 -7.08 -2.93 -14.62
CA GLU A 126 -6.70 -4.22 -14.03
C GLU A 126 -6.65 -4.14 -12.50
N ALA A 127 -6.10 -3.07 -11.91
CA ALA A 127 -6.07 -2.90 -10.46
C ALA A 127 -7.49 -2.83 -9.88
N ARG A 128 -8.37 -2.03 -10.52
CA ARG A 128 -9.77 -1.88 -10.11
C ARG A 128 -10.52 -3.19 -10.20
N LYS A 129 -10.30 -3.98 -11.24
CA LYS A 129 -10.91 -5.31 -11.40
C LYS A 129 -10.68 -6.19 -10.17
N TRP A 130 -9.46 -6.24 -9.64
CA TRP A 130 -9.15 -6.98 -8.41
C TRP A 130 -9.70 -6.32 -7.14
N ILE A 131 -9.60 -4.99 -7.03
CA ILE A 131 -10.13 -4.22 -5.89
C ILE A 131 -11.65 -4.41 -5.76
N ASP A 132 -12.39 -4.33 -6.88
CA ASP A 132 -13.83 -4.53 -6.91
C ASP A 132 -14.20 -5.95 -6.48
N ALA A 133 -13.41 -6.96 -6.87
CA ALA A 133 -13.62 -8.33 -6.41
C ALA A 133 -13.39 -8.48 -4.91
N ILE A 134 -12.32 -7.88 -4.36
CA ILE A 134 -12.05 -7.84 -2.91
C ILE A 134 -13.21 -7.19 -2.16
N LEU A 135 -13.66 -6.01 -2.60
CA LEU A 135 -14.78 -5.29 -2.00
C LEU A 135 -16.08 -6.12 -2.03
N SER A 136 -16.31 -6.88 -3.11
CA SER A 136 -17.49 -7.75 -3.26
C SER A 136 -17.50 -9.00 -2.39
N SER A 137 -16.34 -9.37 -1.81
CA SER A 137 -16.17 -10.62 -1.07
C SER A 137 -16.50 -10.52 0.42
N GLN A 138 -16.84 -9.32 0.93
CA GLN A 138 -17.17 -9.13 2.33
C GLN A 138 -18.55 -9.71 2.66
N ASP A 139 -18.60 -10.57 3.67
CA ASP A 139 -19.84 -11.17 4.14
C ASP A 139 -20.60 -10.27 5.12
N GLU A 140 -21.74 -10.79 5.59
CA GLU A 140 -22.60 -10.10 6.56
C GLU A 140 -21.90 -9.81 7.90
N ASN A 141 -20.97 -10.66 8.33
CA ASN A 141 -20.22 -10.52 9.58
C ASN A 141 -19.03 -9.56 9.44
N GLY A 142 -18.63 -9.21 8.22
CA GLY A 142 -17.56 -8.26 7.93
C GLY A 142 -16.24 -8.88 7.51
N TYR A 143 -16.12 -10.22 7.54
CA TYR A 143 -14.94 -10.89 7.00
C TYR A 143 -14.94 -10.79 5.47
N PHE A 144 -13.77 -10.60 4.87
CA PHE A 144 -13.60 -10.53 3.42
C PHE A 144 -12.44 -11.40 2.93
N GLY A 145 -12.44 -11.65 1.61
CA GLY A 145 -11.35 -12.35 0.94
C GLY A 145 -11.34 -13.87 1.20
N PRO A 146 -10.19 -14.52 0.97
CA PRO A 146 -10.09 -15.97 0.96
C PRO A 146 -10.47 -16.63 2.29
N ARG A 147 -11.32 -17.67 2.25
CA ARG A 147 -11.77 -18.40 3.44
C ARG A 147 -10.70 -19.27 4.06
N GLU A 148 -9.74 -19.70 3.25
CA GLU A 148 -8.61 -20.49 3.72
C GLU A 148 -7.75 -19.72 4.74
N ASN A 149 -7.61 -18.40 4.58
CA ASN A 149 -6.91 -17.57 5.55
C ASN A 149 -7.64 -17.53 6.90
N TRP A 150 -8.98 -17.46 6.90
CA TRP A 150 -9.78 -17.56 8.12
C TRP A 150 -9.58 -18.90 8.80
N ARG A 151 -9.72 -20.02 8.07
CA ARG A 151 -9.55 -21.38 8.61
C ARG A 151 -8.18 -21.53 9.30
N ASN A 152 -7.15 -20.93 8.71
CA ASN A 152 -5.79 -20.94 9.23
C ASN A 152 -5.51 -19.89 10.31
N ARG A 153 -6.46 -18.99 10.57
CA ARG A 153 -6.33 -17.82 11.45
C ARG A 153 -5.12 -16.98 11.07
N ASP A 154 -4.99 -16.71 9.77
CA ASP A 154 -3.91 -15.93 9.19
C ASP A 154 -4.46 -14.63 8.62
N LEU A 155 -4.19 -13.52 9.31
CA LEU A 155 -4.60 -12.20 8.87
C LEU A 155 -3.54 -11.51 8.01
N TRP A 156 -2.38 -12.14 7.82
CA TRP A 156 -1.27 -11.53 7.10
C TRP A 156 -1.66 -11.02 5.70
N PRO A 157 -2.35 -11.81 4.84
CA PRO A 157 -2.75 -11.32 3.53
C PRO A 157 -3.77 -10.17 3.58
N HIS A 158 -4.61 -10.11 4.63
CA HIS A 158 -5.57 -9.01 4.82
C HIS A 158 -4.87 -7.69 5.11
N MET A 159 -3.73 -7.69 5.81
CA MET A 159 -2.96 -6.47 6.07
C MET A 159 -2.54 -5.79 4.75
N LEU A 160 -2.08 -6.59 3.79
CA LEU A 160 -1.72 -6.14 2.45
C LEU A 160 -2.96 -5.64 1.67
N ALA A 161 -4.07 -6.36 1.76
CA ALA A 161 -5.32 -5.98 1.12
C ALA A 161 -5.87 -4.65 1.65
N LEU A 162 -5.82 -4.40 2.95
CA LEU A 162 -6.21 -3.11 3.54
C LEU A 162 -5.36 -1.97 3.00
N GLU A 163 -4.06 -2.15 2.83
CA GLU A 163 -3.19 -1.13 2.23
C GLU A 163 -3.54 -0.85 0.76
N ILE A 164 -3.92 -1.88 -0.02
CA ILE A 164 -4.40 -1.71 -1.39
C ILE A 164 -5.66 -0.83 -1.40
N LEU A 165 -6.63 -1.13 -0.53
CA LEU A 165 -7.88 -0.38 -0.44
C LEU A 165 -7.65 1.06 -0.01
N ARG A 166 -6.75 1.30 0.95
CA ARG A 166 -6.34 2.65 1.36
C ARG A 166 -5.75 3.44 0.20
N LYS A 167 -4.81 2.85 -0.56
CA LYS A 167 -4.25 3.50 -1.75
C LYS A 167 -5.30 3.79 -2.80
N HIS A 168 -6.24 2.88 -3.00
CA HIS A 168 -7.35 3.09 -3.91
C HIS A 168 -8.19 4.30 -3.46
N TYR A 169 -8.61 4.33 -2.21
CA TYR A 169 -9.36 5.44 -1.63
C TYR A 169 -8.61 6.77 -1.76
N GLU A 170 -7.32 6.80 -1.41
CA GLU A 170 -6.49 8.00 -1.54
C GLU A 170 -6.38 8.49 -2.99
N ALA A 171 -6.45 7.59 -3.98
CA ALA A 171 -6.36 7.93 -5.40
C ALA A 171 -7.69 8.37 -6.01
N THR A 172 -8.82 7.84 -5.51
CA THR A 172 -10.12 7.92 -6.21
C THR A 172 -11.24 8.52 -5.38
N GLY A 173 -11.13 8.55 -4.05
CA GLY A 173 -12.22 8.90 -3.15
C GLY A 173 -13.35 7.85 -3.12
N ASP A 174 -13.07 6.58 -3.44
CA ASP A 174 -14.11 5.54 -3.49
C ASP A 174 -14.79 5.33 -2.14
N GLU A 175 -16.00 5.86 -2.01
CA GLU A 175 -16.79 5.89 -0.77
C GLU A 175 -17.11 4.50 -0.21
N ARG A 176 -16.96 3.42 -1.00
CA ARG A 176 -17.17 2.05 -0.53
C ARG A 176 -16.08 1.58 0.45
N VAL A 177 -14.87 2.15 0.38
CA VAL A 177 -13.71 1.65 1.12
C VAL A 177 -13.84 1.85 2.62
N ILE A 178 -14.24 3.04 3.07
CA ILE A 178 -14.37 3.36 4.50
C ILE A 178 -15.36 2.44 5.23
N PRO A 179 -16.63 2.30 4.80
CA PRO A 179 -17.58 1.40 5.47
C PRO A 179 -17.14 -0.07 5.40
N PHE A 180 -16.52 -0.49 4.29
CA PHE A 180 -15.96 -1.84 4.16
C PHE A 180 -14.88 -2.11 5.22
N MET A 181 -13.92 -1.20 5.37
CA MET A 181 -12.84 -1.34 6.36
C MET A 181 -13.37 -1.25 7.79
N LEU A 182 -14.35 -0.39 8.07
CA LEU A 182 -15.01 -0.32 9.39
C LEU A 182 -15.67 -1.65 9.73
N LYS A 183 -16.39 -2.26 8.79
CA LYS A 183 -17.05 -3.56 8.99
C LYS A 183 -16.04 -4.68 9.24
N PHE A 184 -14.92 -4.69 8.52
CA PHE A 184 -13.83 -5.65 8.79
C PHE A 184 -13.17 -5.42 10.15
N CYS A 185 -12.93 -4.16 10.54
CA CYS A 185 -12.40 -3.85 11.86
C CYS A 185 -13.37 -4.24 12.99
N ARG A 186 -14.69 -4.13 12.76
CA ARG A 186 -15.70 -4.69 13.68
C ARG A 186 -15.59 -6.20 13.78
N TRP A 187 -15.41 -6.90 12.66
CA TRP A 187 -15.17 -8.35 12.67
C TRP A 187 -13.91 -8.71 13.46
N LEU A 188 -12.81 -7.96 13.29
CA LEU A 188 -11.56 -8.16 14.06
C LEU A 188 -11.79 -8.07 15.57
N MET A 189 -12.65 -7.15 16.02
CA MET A 189 -13.01 -7.02 17.44
C MET A 189 -13.80 -8.21 18.01
N THR A 190 -14.32 -9.10 17.15
CA THR A 190 -15.00 -10.34 17.58
C THR A 190 -14.03 -11.50 17.81
N VAL A 191 -12.79 -11.38 17.32
CA VAL A 191 -11.77 -12.42 17.47
C VAL A 191 -11.24 -12.39 18.92
N PRO A 192 -11.26 -13.52 19.65
CA PRO A 192 -10.73 -13.58 21.01
C PRO A 192 -9.28 -13.12 21.09
N PHE A 193 -8.91 -12.42 22.16
CA PHE A 193 -7.60 -11.78 22.31
C PHE A 193 -6.43 -12.76 22.15
N GLU A 194 -6.54 -13.94 22.75
CA GLU A 194 -5.55 -15.02 22.68
C GLU A 194 -5.39 -15.62 21.27
N ASP A 195 -6.46 -15.56 20.48
CA ASP A 195 -6.53 -16.05 19.10
C ASP A 195 -6.21 -14.96 18.06
N PHE A 196 -6.09 -13.69 18.50
CA PHE A 196 -5.74 -12.57 17.65
C PHE A 196 -4.23 -12.57 17.35
N ILE A 197 -3.86 -12.58 16.06
CA ILE A 197 -2.47 -12.59 15.56
C ILE A 197 -1.58 -13.55 16.38
N PRO A 198 -1.87 -14.86 16.37
CA PRO A 198 -1.12 -15.81 17.17
C PRO A 198 0.31 -15.98 16.62
N PRO A 199 1.33 -16.07 17.49
CA PRO A 199 2.73 -16.14 17.07
C PRO A 199 3.09 -17.41 16.29
N THR A 200 2.29 -18.46 16.40
CA THR A 200 2.59 -19.79 15.84
C THR A 200 1.72 -20.19 14.63
N ARG A 201 0.76 -19.37 14.20
CA ARG A 201 -0.07 -19.66 13.00
C ARG A 201 0.22 -18.69 11.86
N GLY A 202 -0.05 -19.13 10.62
CA GLY A 202 0.28 -18.35 9.42
C GLY A 202 1.78 -18.15 9.23
N GLY A 203 2.60 -19.12 9.66
CA GLY A 203 4.07 -19.00 9.65
C GLY A 203 4.64 -17.97 10.65
N GLY A 204 3.80 -17.42 11.54
CA GLY A 204 4.20 -16.40 12.52
C GLY A 204 4.41 -15.00 11.93
N TRP A 205 4.26 -14.83 10.61
CA TRP A 205 4.52 -13.56 9.92
C TRP A 205 3.61 -12.45 10.40
N GLN A 206 2.32 -12.72 10.56
CA GLN A 206 1.35 -11.76 11.08
C GLN A 206 1.75 -11.21 12.46
N HIS A 207 2.38 -12.02 13.32
CA HIS A 207 2.81 -11.59 14.65
C HIS A 207 3.99 -10.63 14.56
N VAL A 208 4.99 -10.95 13.74
CA VAL A 208 6.16 -10.07 13.57
C VAL A 208 5.88 -8.87 12.65
N ARG A 209 4.84 -8.90 11.82
CA ARG A 209 4.50 -7.84 10.85
C ARG A 209 3.16 -7.15 11.14
N GLY A 210 2.60 -7.34 12.34
CA GLY A 210 1.31 -6.76 12.75
C GLY A 210 1.26 -5.23 12.73
N GLY A 211 2.41 -4.57 12.62
CA GLY A 211 2.51 -3.14 12.31
C GLY A 211 1.71 -2.75 11.06
N ASP A 212 1.70 -3.56 10.00
CA ASP A 212 0.92 -3.27 8.78
C ASP A 212 -0.60 -3.19 9.05
N LEU A 213 -1.11 -4.01 9.98
CA LEU A 213 -2.50 -3.90 10.43
C LEU A 213 -2.70 -2.66 11.29
N LEU A 214 -1.79 -2.39 12.22
CA LEU A 214 -1.85 -1.23 13.12
C LEU A 214 -1.91 0.08 12.33
N ASP A 215 -1.06 0.24 11.31
CA ASP A 215 -1.07 1.39 10.40
C ASP A 215 -2.42 1.56 9.68
N SER A 216 -3.03 0.46 9.25
CA SER A 216 -4.34 0.51 8.57
C SER A 216 -5.50 0.85 9.51
N VAL A 217 -5.46 0.37 10.76
CA VAL A 217 -6.46 0.71 11.79
C VAL A 217 -6.34 2.19 12.19
N LEU A 218 -5.11 2.66 12.44
CA LEU A 218 -4.86 4.06 12.78
C LEU A 218 -5.21 5.01 11.63
N TRP A 219 -4.92 4.62 10.38
CA TRP A 219 -5.38 5.38 9.22
C TRP A 219 -6.90 5.46 9.16
N LEU A 220 -7.63 4.38 9.45
CA LEU A 220 -9.09 4.40 9.43
C LEU A 220 -9.66 5.26 10.55
N TYR A 221 -9.05 5.23 11.75
CA TYR A 221 -9.36 6.16 12.83
C TYR A 221 -9.13 7.60 12.38
N ILE A 222 -8.02 7.86 11.70
CA ILE A 222 -7.71 9.15 11.11
C ILE A 222 -8.76 9.56 10.05
N GLN A 223 -9.42 8.65 9.36
CA GLN A 223 -10.49 9.02 8.43
C GLN A 223 -11.83 9.29 9.15
N THR A 224 -12.14 8.55 10.22
CA THR A 224 -13.51 8.42 10.74
C THR A 224 -13.72 9.02 12.13
N GLY A 225 -12.73 8.93 13.03
CA GLY A 225 -12.80 9.43 14.40
C GLY A 225 -13.56 8.53 15.36
N GLU A 226 -13.80 7.31 14.89
CA GLU A 226 -14.41 6.25 15.65
C GLU A 226 -13.45 5.75 16.74
N GLU A 227 -13.64 6.22 17.98
CA GLU A 227 -12.74 5.96 19.11
C GLU A 227 -12.48 4.47 19.41
N TRP A 228 -13.43 3.58 19.11
CA TRP A 228 -13.23 2.13 19.28
C TRP A 228 -12.13 1.55 18.38
N LEU A 229 -11.72 2.26 17.33
CA LEU A 229 -10.55 1.88 16.53
C LEU A 229 -9.25 2.03 17.31
N ILE A 230 -9.20 2.91 18.32
CA ILE A 230 -8.07 3.01 19.25
C ILE A 230 -8.00 1.77 20.15
N ASP A 231 -9.14 1.24 20.60
CA ASP A 231 -9.18 -0.02 21.34
C ASP A 231 -8.69 -1.19 20.47
N LEU A 232 -9.10 -1.24 19.20
CA LEU A 232 -8.59 -2.21 18.25
C LEU A 232 -7.08 -2.04 18.05
N ALA A 233 -6.60 -0.80 17.84
CA ALA A 233 -5.18 -0.50 17.67
C ALA A 233 -4.34 -0.97 18.88
N ARG A 234 -4.85 -0.78 20.10
CA ARG A 234 -4.22 -1.31 21.32
C ARG A 234 -4.14 -2.84 21.29
N ILE A 235 -5.22 -3.53 20.93
CA ILE A 235 -5.23 -5.00 20.78
C ILE A 235 -4.18 -5.43 19.74
N VAL A 236 -4.15 -4.79 18.56
CA VAL A 236 -3.14 -5.11 17.54
C VAL A 236 -1.73 -4.91 18.08
N HIS A 237 -1.47 -3.79 18.76
CA HIS A 237 -0.16 -3.48 19.33
C HIS A 237 0.28 -4.51 20.37
N GLU A 238 -0.60 -4.88 21.31
CA GLU A 238 -0.31 -5.86 22.36
C GLU A 238 -0.10 -7.29 21.81
N ARG A 239 -0.72 -7.61 20.68
CA ARG A 239 -0.64 -8.94 20.03
C ARG A 239 0.44 -9.05 18.97
N THR A 240 1.00 -7.92 18.53
CA THR A 240 2.15 -7.86 17.64
C THR A 240 3.44 -8.10 18.44
N ALA A 241 4.49 -8.54 17.77
CA ALA A 241 5.81 -8.69 18.39
C ALA A 241 6.28 -7.36 19.03
N PRO A 242 7.02 -7.39 20.14
CA PRO A 242 7.29 -6.23 21.00
C PRO A 242 8.37 -5.28 20.44
N TRP A 243 8.21 -4.83 19.20
CA TRP A 243 9.14 -3.96 18.46
C TRP A 243 9.49 -2.65 19.18
N ALA A 244 8.62 -2.15 20.06
CA ALA A 244 8.87 -0.94 20.85
C ALA A 244 9.84 -1.16 22.04
N ARG A 245 10.06 -2.41 22.45
CA ARG A 245 10.91 -2.77 23.59
C ARG A 245 12.21 -3.43 23.17
N GLU A 246 12.18 -4.15 22.04
CA GLU A 246 13.32 -4.93 21.56
C GLU A 246 13.29 -5.13 20.04
N VAL A 247 14.42 -5.58 19.49
CA VAL A 247 14.51 -6.03 18.10
C VAL A 247 13.90 -7.43 18.00
N ALA A 248 12.58 -7.50 17.82
CA ALA A 248 11.83 -8.75 17.83
C ALA A 248 12.21 -9.71 16.67
N SER A 249 12.79 -9.19 15.59
CA SER A 249 13.38 -10.00 14.52
C SER A 249 14.50 -9.26 13.82
N TRP A 250 15.61 -9.95 13.55
CA TRP A 250 16.75 -9.40 12.78
C TRP A 250 16.54 -9.50 11.26
N HIS A 251 15.45 -10.10 10.81
CA HIS A 251 15.15 -10.19 9.39
C HIS A 251 14.70 -8.82 8.86
N GLY A 252 15.44 -8.27 7.89
CA GLY A 252 15.21 -6.89 7.40
C GLY A 252 13.79 -6.60 6.95
N VAL A 253 13.11 -7.55 6.30
CA VAL A 253 11.71 -7.37 5.88
C VAL A 253 10.77 -7.28 7.09
N ASN A 254 11.02 -8.07 8.13
CA ASN A 254 10.22 -8.03 9.36
C ASN A 254 10.41 -6.69 10.08
N ILE A 255 11.61 -6.14 10.09
CA ILE A 255 11.86 -4.80 10.65
C ILE A 255 11.05 -3.75 9.88
N CYS A 256 11.14 -3.75 8.55
CA CYS A 256 10.44 -2.79 7.68
C CYS A 256 8.91 -2.90 7.70
N GLN A 257 8.34 -4.00 8.21
CA GLN A 257 6.89 -4.22 8.28
C GLN A 257 6.35 -4.25 9.72
N GLY A 258 7.20 -4.56 10.68
CA GLY A 258 6.88 -4.58 12.10
C GLY A 258 6.89 -3.19 12.74
N PHE A 259 7.76 -2.29 12.25
CA PHE A 259 7.83 -0.90 12.68
C PHE A 259 7.04 0.01 11.71
N ARG A 260 6.06 0.74 12.23
CA ARG A 260 5.20 1.67 11.49
C ARG A 260 5.07 2.97 12.26
#